data_AF-A0A662J5K9-F1
#
_entry.id   AF-A0A662J5K9-F1
#
_cell.length_a   1.000
_cell.length_b   1.000
_cell.length_c   1.000
_cell.angle_alpha   90.00
_cell.angle_beta   90.00
_cell.angle_gamma   90.00
#
_symmetry.space_group_name_H-M   'P 1'
#
loop_
_entity.id
_entity.type
_entity.pdbx_description
1 polymer ?
#
loop_
_entity_poly.entity_id
_entity_poly.type
_entity_poly.pdbx_seq_one_letter_code
_entity_poly.pdbx_strand_id
1 'polypeptide(L)'
;VVLVDEAEGADLTKPPKEALEELKPSPLDFVVVAYGEPGKDYEALKEALKREPRYVGLLGSRRKVKELLAKLRVEAGLDEGALKYRLYAPVGLNIGADDPAEVAISILAEIVSLRRGVEAPHLSVVGQGP
;
A
#
# COMPACT_ATOMS: atom_id res chain seq x y z
N VAL A 1 8.57 -2.73 -2.39
CA VAL A 1 8.52 -4.06 -3.03
C VAL A 1 7.11 -4.24 -3.56
N VAL A 2 6.88 -4.07 -4.85
CA VAL A 2 5.57 -4.37 -5.44
C VAL A 2 5.53 -5.88 -5.67
N LEU A 3 4.59 -6.59 -5.04
CA LEU A 3 4.38 -8.02 -5.24
C LEU A 3 3.16 -8.22 -6.13
N VAL A 4 3.39 -8.09 -7.42
CA VAL A 4 2.42 -8.45 -8.44
C VAL A 4 2.41 -9.99 -8.47
N ASP A 5 1.24 -10.63 -8.36
CA ASP A 5 1.11 -12.09 -8.21
C ASP A 5 1.71 -12.84 -9.42
N GLU A 6 1.94 -12.13 -10.53
CA GLU A 6 2.48 -12.68 -11.79
C GLU A 6 3.49 -11.77 -12.54
N ALA A 7 3.92 -10.61 -12.01
CA ALA A 7 4.90 -9.75 -12.68
C ALA A 7 6.23 -9.65 -11.93
N GLU A 8 7.32 -9.67 -12.69
CA GLU A 8 8.68 -9.37 -12.23
C GLU A 8 8.69 -8.03 -11.44
N GLY A 9 9.46 -7.97 -10.35
CA GLY A 9 9.48 -6.79 -9.49
C GLY A 9 9.85 -5.51 -10.27
N ALA A 10 9.17 -4.39 -9.98
CA ALA A 10 9.52 -3.11 -10.60
C ALA A 10 10.92 -2.64 -10.23
N ASP A 11 11.61 -2.06 -11.21
CA ASP A 11 12.79 -1.24 -10.99
C ASP A 11 12.43 0.01 -10.16
N LEU A 12 12.75 -0.04 -8.87
CA LEU A 12 12.49 1.05 -7.92
C LEU A 12 13.41 2.26 -8.12
N THR A 13 14.37 2.21 -9.06
CA THR A 13 15.18 3.38 -9.43
C THR A 13 14.44 4.33 -10.35
N LYS A 14 13.40 3.86 -11.05
CA LYS A 14 12.55 4.68 -11.92
C LYS A 14 11.57 5.53 -11.10
N PRO A 15 11.11 6.67 -11.66
CA PRO A 15 10.00 7.42 -11.09
C PRO A 15 8.77 6.51 -10.89
N PRO A 16 8.00 6.69 -9.78
CA PRO A 16 6.87 5.82 -9.48
C PRO A 16 5.85 5.67 -10.60
N LYS A 17 5.55 6.76 -11.32
CA LYS A 17 4.63 6.73 -12.45
C LYS A 17 5.11 5.80 -13.56
N GLU A 18 6.39 5.90 -13.95
CA GLU A 18 6.97 5.06 -15.00
C GLU A 18 7.00 3.59 -14.59
N ALA A 19 7.40 3.30 -13.35
CA ALA A 19 7.39 1.95 -12.81
C ALA A 19 5.99 1.31 -12.85
N LEU A 20 4.95 2.07 -12.49
CA LEU A 20 3.56 1.60 -12.52
C LEU A 20 3.00 1.49 -13.96
N GLU A 21 3.44 2.33 -14.89
CA GLU A 21 3.11 2.22 -16.32
C GLU A 21 3.68 0.96 -16.97
N GLU A 22 4.87 0.56 -16.56
CA GLU A 22 5.52 -0.67 -17.01
C GLU A 22 4.85 -1.91 -16.40
N LEU A 23 4.66 -1.92 -15.08
CA LEU A 23 4.05 -3.05 -14.37
C LEU A 23 2.60 -3.32 -14.76
N LYS A 24 1.85 -2.27 -15.09
CA LYS A 24 0.40 -2.33 -15.38
C LYS A 24 -0.41 -3.17 -14.37
N PRO A 25 -0.39 -2.82 -13.06
CA PRO A 25 -1.19 -3.53 -12.07
C PRO A 25 -2.65 -3.65 -12.48
N SER A 26 -3.19 -4.84 -12.27
CA SER A 26 -4.56 -5.24 -12.57
C SER A 26 -5.37 -5.43 -11.28
N PRO A 27 -6.70 -5.59 -11.38
CA PRO A 27 -7.56 -5.90 -10.24
C PRO A 27 -7.26 -7.24 -9.51
N LEU A 28 -6.30 -8.04 -9.98
CA LEU A 28 -5.83 -9.25 -9.29
C LEU A 28 -4.59 -8.99 -8.41
N ASP A 29 -3.95 -7.84 -8.56
CA ASP A 29 -2.63 -7.59 -8.01
C ASP A 29 -2.62 -6.92 -6.63
N PHE A 30 -1.51 -7.11 -5.93
CA PHE A 30 -1.22 -6.54 -4.62
C PHE A 30 -0.03 -5.57 -4.73
N VAL A 31 -0.30 -4.27 -4.62
CA VAL A 31 0.74 -3.25 -4.74
C VAL A 31 1.19 -2.81 -3.35
N VAL A 32 2.49 -2.85 -3.05
CA VAL A 32 3.04 -2.29 -1.81
C VAL A 32 4.03 -1.16 -2.13
N VAL A 33 3.68 0.04 -1.68
CA VAL A 33 4.46 1.26 -1.79
C VAL A 33 5.42 1.34 -0.59
N ALA A 34 6.72 1.36 -0.87
CA ALA A 34 7.77 1.36 0.15
C ALA A 34 9.03 2.10 -0.32
N TYR A 35 8.88 3.30 -0.90
CA TYR A 35 10.03 4.12 -1.31
C TYR A 35 10.71 4.78 -0.10
N GLY A 36 9.97 5.00 0.99
CA GLY A 36 10.50 5.62 2.21
C GLY A 36 10.62 7.15 2.15
N GLU A 37 10.40 7.73 0.97
CA GLU A 37 10.41 9.17 0.72
C GLU A 37 8.97 9.68 0.52
N PRO A 38 8.47 10.64 1.32
CA PRO A 38 7.06 11.06 1.27
C PRO A 38 6.58 11.53 -0.12
N GLY A 39 7.44 12.20 -0.89
CA GLY A 39 7.11 12.66 -2.25
C GLY A 39 6.85 11.49 -3.20
N LYS A 40 7.78 10.54 -3.25
CA LYS A 40 7.66 9.34 -4.10
C LYS A 40 6.55 8.41 -3.63
N ASP A 41 6.41 8.21 -2.31
CA ASP A 41 5.32 7.40 -1.75
C ASP A 41 3.95 7.99 -2.13
N TYR A 42 3.80 9.33 -2.10
CA TYR A 42 2.58 9.99 -2.53
C TYR A 42 2.28 9.80 -4.02
N GLU A 43 3.28 10.00 -4.88
CA GLU A 43 3.14 9.81 -6.32
C GLU A 43 2.77 8.36 -6.66
N ALA A 44 3.49 7.39 -6.08
CA ALA A 44 3.23 5.97 -6.22
C ALA A 44 1.81 5.62 -5.77
N LEU A 45 1.38 6.12 -4.61
CA LEU A 45 0.07 5.85 -4.05
C LEU A 45 -1.04 6.41 -4.95
N LYS A 46 -0.91 7.66 -5.39
CA LYS A 46 -1.86 8.30 -6.29
C LYS A 46 -2.00 7.55 -7.61
N GLU A 47 -0.90 7.08 -8.19
CA GLU A 47 -0.92 6.36 -9.46
C GLU A 47 -1.41 4.91 -9.31
N ALA A 48 -1.01 4.21 -8.25
CA ALA A 48 -1.48 2.85 -7.97
C ALA A 48 -2.99 2.80 -7.75
N LEU A 49 -3.54 3.77 -7.00
CA LEU A 49 -4.98 3.83 -6.71
C LEU A 49 -5.83 4.02 -7.97
N LYS A 50 -5.35 4.78 -8.98
CA LYS A 50 -6.06 4.95 -10.27
C LYS A 50 -6.17 3.66 -11.08
N ARG A 51 -5.22 2.75 -10.91
CA ARG A 51 -5.16 1.48 -11.66
C ARG A 51 -6.04 0.40 -11.07
N GLU A 52 -6.63 0.71 -9.93
CA GLU A 52 -7.61 -0.13 -9.29
C GLU A 52 -7.15 -1.57 -8.98
N PRO A 53 -5.96 -1.80 -8.41
CA PRO A 53 -5.57 -3.13 -7.99
C PRO A 53 -6.49 -3.64 -6.86
N ARG A 54 -6.41 -4.95 -6.59
CA ARG A 54 -7.11 -5.58 -5.46
C ARG A 54 -6.73 -4.94 -4.14
N TYR A 55 -5.47 -4.55 -4.02
CA TYR A 55 -4.87 -4.11 -2.78
C TYR A 55 -3.76 -3.08 -3.03
N VAL A 56 -3.72 -2.06 -2.18
CA VAL A 56 -2.63 -1.09 -2.08
C VAL A 56 -2.18 -0.99 -0.62
N GLY A 57 -0.92 -1.31 -0.36
CA GLY A 57 -0.28 -1.17 0.93
C GLY A 57 0.69 0.01 0.93
N LEU A 58 0.74 0.79 2.01
CA LEU A 58 1.74 1.84 2.20
C LEU A 58 2.56 1.54 3.45
N LEU A 59 3.87 1.35 3.25
CA LEU A 59 4.82 1.24 4.36
C LEU A 59 5.12 2.61 4.95
N GLY A 60 5.06 2.73 6.27
CA GLY A 60 5.40 3.98 6.95
C GLY A 60 4.89 4.10 8.38
N SER A 61 5.37 5.12 9.09
CA SER A 61 4.82 5.47 10.40
C SER A 61 3.38 5.96 10.28
N ARG A 62 2.59 5.80 11.35
CA ARG A 62 1.22 6.34 11.42
C ARG A 62 1.14 7.83 11.10
N ARG A 63 2.16 8.61 11.48
CA ARG A 63 2.27 10.04 11.15
C ARG A 63 2.38 10.26 9.64
N LYS A 64 3.34 9.60 8.97
CA LYS A 64 3.51 9.70 7.51
C LYS A 64 2.22 9.31 6.78
N VAL A 65 1.58 8.23 7.21
CA VAL A 65 0.31 7.76 6.64
C VAL A 65 -0.77 8.84 6.74
N LYS A 66 -0.98 9.43 7.92
CA LYS A 66 -1.99 10.50 8.10
C LYS A 66 -1.73 11.70 7.20
N GLU A 67 -0.47 12.14 7.09
CA GLU A 67 -0.06 13.24 6.23
C GLU A 67 -0.39 12.94 4.74
N LEU A 68 -0.04 11.75 4.26
CA LEU A 68 -0.31 11.35 2.88
C LEU A 68 -1.79 11.15 2.57
N LEU A 69 -2.57 10.60 3.51
CA LEU A 69 -4.02 10.48 3.37
C LEU A 69 -4.71 11.84 3.30
N ALA A 70 -4.30 12.79 4.15
CA ALA A 70 -4.82 14.16 4.10
C ALA A 70 -4.52 14.80 2.73
N LYS A 71 -3.30 14.63 2.23
CA LYS A 71 -2.89 15.13 0.91
C LYS A 71 -3.71 14.51 -0.22
N LEU A 72 -3.93 13.20 -0.21
CA LEU A 72 -4.77 12.50 -1.19
C LEU A 72 -6.21 13.02 -1.21
N ARG A 73 -6.80 13.27 -0.05
CA ARG A 73 -8.16 13.83 0.04
C ARG A 73 -8.25 15.19 -0.65
N VAL A 74 -7.30 16.07 -0.34
CA VAL A 74 -7.29 17.44 -0.86
C VAL A 74 -7.00 17.47 -2.36
N GLU A 75 -6.02 16.71 -2.83
CA GLU A 75 -5.54 16.83 -4.21
C GLU A 75 -6.17 15.84 -5.20
N ALA A 76 -6.64 14.68 -4.73
CA ALA A 76 -7.21 13.63 -5.59
C ALA A 76 -8.70 13.40 -5.35
N GLY A 77 -9.31 14.06 -4.35
CA GLY A 77 -10.73 13.89 -4.03
C GLY A 77 -11.10 12.49 -3.55
N LEU A 78 -10.11 11.67 -3.16
CA LEU A 78 -10.33 10.31 -2.68
C LEU A 78 -10.71 10.36 -1.20
N ASP A 79 -11.98 10.11 -0.91
CA ASP A 79 -12.50 10.05 0.45
C ASP A 79 -12.12 8.73 1.16
N GLU A 80 -12.35 8.67 2.47
CA GLU A 80 -12.06 7.46 3.26
C GLU A 80 -12.90 6.25 2.84
N GLY A 81 -14.10 6.46 2.32
CA GLY A 81 -15.01 5.38 1.90
C GLY A 81 -14.45 4.62 0.70
N ALA A 82 -13.95 5.35 -0.30
CA ALA A 82 -13.32 4.78 -1.48
C ALA A 82 -12.03 4.01 -1.16
N LEU A 83 -11.32 4.40 -0.09
CA LEU A 83 -10.04 3.81 0.30
C LEU A 83 -10.18 2.65 1.30
N LYS A 84 -11.28 2.59 2.06
CA LYS A 84 -11.46 1.70 3.22
C LYS A 84 -11.13 0.22 2.95
N TYR A 85 -11.48 -0.29 1.77
CA TYR A 85 -11.31 -1.70 1.44
C TYR A 85 -10.09 -1.98 0.54
N ARG A 86 -9.36 -0.94 0.14
CA ARG A 86 -8.32 -1.00 -0.88
C ARG A 86 -6.95 -0.55 -0.38
N LEU A 87 -6.91 0.37 0.59
CA LEU A 87 -5.69 0.96 1.11
C LEU A 87 -5.40 0.50 2.54
N TYR A 88 -4.24 -0.12 2.72
CA TYR A 88 -3.73 -0.61 3.99
C TYR A 88 -2.50 0.20 4.37
N ALA A 89 -2.64 1.07 5.37
CA ALA A 89 -1.60 2.02 5.72
C ALA A 89 -1.65 2.32 7.23
N PRO A 90 -0.58 2.01 8.01
CA PRO A 90 0.58 1.23 7.61
C PRO A 90 0.21 -0.19 7.16
N VAL A 91 0.92 -0.71 6.16
CA VAL A 91 0.80 -2.09 5.70
C VAL A 91 1.38 -3.08 6.71
N GLY A 92 0.76 -4.26 6.81
CA GLY A 92 1.28 -5.41 7.53
C GLY A 92 0.45 -5.79 8.76
N LEU A 93 0.51 -7.07 9.12
CA LEU A 93 -0.13 -7.57 10.33
C LEU A 93 0.54 -7.02 11.59
N ASN A 94 -0.26 -6.80 12.63
CA ASN A 94 0.21 -6.37 13.94
C ASN A 94 0.80 -7.57 14.72
N ILE A 95 2.01 -7.98 14.34
CA ILE A 95 2.76 -9.06 14.98
C ILE A 95 3.86 -8.57 15.92
N GLY A 96 3.94 -7.25 16.16
CA GLY A 96 5.02 -6.64 16.95
C GLY A 96 6.37 -6.58 16.22
N ALA A 97 6.36 -6.59 14.88
CA ALA A 97 7.56 -6.54 14.05
C ALA A 97 8.36 -5.23 14.26
N ASP A 98 9.68 -5.35 14.39
CA ASP A 98 10.61 -4.23 14.55
C ASP A 98 11.78 -4.31 13.56
N ASP A 99 12.26 -5.52 13.23
CA ASP A 99 13.33 -5.72 12.24
C ASP A 99 12.78 -5.73 10.79
N PRO A 100 13.53 -5.25 9.77
CA PRO A 100 13.08 -5.29 8.38
C PRO A 100 12.61 -6.67 7.88
N ALA A 101 13.20 -7.78 8.35
CA ALA A 101 12.76 -9.11 7.98
C ALA A 101 11.38 -9.45 8.58
N GLU A 102 11.14 -9.05 9.83
CA GLU A 102 9.85 -9.21 10.50
C GLU A 102 8.77 -8.36 9.84
N VAL A 103 9.13 -7.13 9.44
CA VAL A 103 8.25 -6.25 8.66
C VAL A 103 7.91 -6.90 7.32
N ALA A 104 8.87 -7.48 6.61
CA ALA A 104 8.59 -8.17 5.36
C ALA A 104 7.62 -9.36 5.56
N ILE A 105 7.84 -10.15 6.62
CA ILE A 105 6.94 -11.26 7.01
C ILE A 105 5.54 -10.73 7.33
N SER A 106 5.40 -9.64 8.07
CA SER A 106 4.10 -9.09 8.46
C SER A 106 3.30 -8.61 7.24
N ILE A 107 3.97 -8.02 6.23
CA ILE A 107 3.38 -7.59 4.97
C ILE A 107 2.91 -8.81 4.15
N LEU A 108 3.77 -9.81 4.00
CA LEU A 108 3.43 -11.03 3.26
C LEU A 108 2.28 -11.79 3.93
N ALA A 109 2.27 -11.85 5.26
CA ALA A 109 1.20 -12.47 6.02
C ALA A 109 -0.14 -11.74 5.85
N GLU A 110 -0.15 -10.40 5.78
CA GLU A 110 -1.35 -9.61 5.47
C GLU A 110 -1.87 -9.91 4.06
N ILE A 111 -0.99 -9.98 3.06
CA ILE A 111 -1.38 -10.33 1.69
C ILE A 111 -1.98 -11.75 1.64
N VAL A 112 -1.37 -12.71 2.32
CA VAL A 112 -1.88 -14.09 2.38
C VAL A 112 -3.22 -14.16 3.10
N SER A 113 -3.41 -13.45 4.22
CA SER A 113 -4.67 -13.46 4.95
C SER A 113 -5.81 -12.88 4.09
N LEU A 114 -5.56 -11.79 3.38
CA LEU A 114 -6.52 -11.19 2.44
C LEU A 114 -6.84 -12.12 1.26
N ARG A 115 -5.84 -12.78 0.67
CA ARG A 115 -6.05 -13.77 -0.40
C ARG A 115 -6.91 -14.96 0.06
N ARG A 116 -6.80 -15.35 1.34
CA ARG A 116 -7.54 -16.47 1.92
C ARG A 116 -8.87 -16.07 2.56
N GLY A 117 -9.18 -14.77 2.63
CA GLY A 117 -10.38 -14.27 3.31
C GLY A 117 -10.36 -14.52 4.82
N VAL A 118 -9.17 -14.51 5.44
CA VAL A 118 -9.00 -14.72 6.88
C VAL A 118 -8.80 -13.37 7.55
N GLU A 119 -9.61 -13.06 8.55
CA GLU A 119 -9.42 -11.88 9.39
C GLU A 119 -8.19 -12.04 10.28
N ALA A 120 -7.32 -11.04 10.27
CA ALA A 120 -6.11 -10.98 11.07
C ALA A 120 -5.88 -9.53 11.54
N PRO A 121 -5.26 -9.32 12.71
CA PRO A 121 -5.01 -7.98 13.21
C PRO A 121 -4.03 -7.26 12.29
N HIS A 122 -4.45 -6.16 11.67
CA HIS A 122 -3.62 -5.34 10.78
C HIS A 122 -3.25 -4.00 11.42
N LEU A 123 -2.15 -3.40 10.95
CA LEU A 123 -1.70 -2.09 11.43
C LEU A 123 -2.49 -0.91 10.85
N SER A 124 -3.20 -1.12 9.73
CA SER A 124 -3.85 -0.05 8.98
C SER A 124 -4.78 0.81 9.83
N VAL A 125 -4.62 2.12 9.71
CA VAL A 125 -5.49 3.14 10.34
C VAL A 125 -6.53 3.68 9.35
N VAL A 126 -6.54 3.20 8.11
CA VAL A 126 -7.48 3.64 7.07
C VAL A 126 -8.86 3.06 7.38
N GLY A 127 -9.90 3.91 7.34
CA GLY A 127 -11.29 3.48 7.56
C GLY A 127 -11.62 3.11 9.02
N GLN A 128 -10.66 3.25 9.93
CA GLN A 128 -10.96 3.43 11.35
C GLN A 128 -11.42 4.89 11.50
N GLY A 129 -12.65 5.10 11.95
CA GLY A 129 -13.14 6.43 12.29
C GLY A 129 -12.28 7.08 13.38
N PRO A 130 -12.53 8.36 13.73
CA PRO A 130 -11.92 8.96 14.91
C PRO A 130 -12.14 8.13 16.18
#